data_AF-A0A661CT30-F1
#
_entry.id   AF-A0A661CT30-F1
#
_cell.length_a   1.000
_cell.length_b   1.000
_cell.length_c   1.000
_cell.angle_alpha   90.00
_cell.angle_beta   90.00
_cell.angle_gamma   90.00
#
_symmetry.space_group_name_H-M   'P 1'
#
loop_
_entity.id
_entity.type
_entity.pdbx_description
1 polymer ?
#
loop_
_entity_poly.entity_id
_entity_poly.type
_entity_poly.pdbx_seq_one_letter_code
_entity_poly.pdbx_strand_id
1 'polypeptide(L)'
;MQSYLLLLIIMIVFFVFVEKQEQSGFFWTALMFAAFYALVTAFEQSVVAAALLAGALSMVGIYSFILIENHFAPQNILFRLISDFDRYSHNFIDDAFMKVLRLASSFVKPTIKIQNGLYNKRYHSLKNAVNKAQWKMVYETINSKPNQRAFLIACLTDENFKPAHYEKWIAQEPDNALAYILYGNAMASAAWDVRGSGTADMIPISRFETFWEQLMLAQEAFYKAISLDKTDPEPFHSLITVGMGLQQENNTLWEHFVQIIKRDRNHYFGHQSMLTALTAKWGGNGEEVFHFARRTVKNLPKGDALYGLIPAAHIEQWLYYSMTDDDDAHNQYFRLDENLNEINVAFDAYYNGISNQPDEIDYCVLNIFAFCFYQSGELDKTRQLLDIIGDKATDYPWDYCDGPFLAHVDTSYTYSRICQSLGVSKK
;
A
#
# COMPACT_ATOMS: atom_id res chain seq x y z
N MET A 1 36.98 9.16 -11.65
CA MET A 1 35.51 9.01 -11.64
C MET A 1 35.09 7.54 -11.58
N GLN A 2 35.57 6.67 -12.49
CA GLN A 2 35.29 5.22 -12.44
C GLN A 2 35.80 4.52 -11.16
N SER A 3 36.97 4.91 -10.64
CA SER A 3 37.53 4.36 -9.40
C SER A 3 36.71 4.71 -8.15
N TYR A 4 35.96 5.82 -8.17
CA TYR A 4 35.15 6.28 -7.04
C TYR A 4 33.74 5.66 -7.04
N LEU A 5 33.16 5.41 -8.21
CA LEU A 5 31.92 4.66 -8.36
C LEU A 5 32.11 3.20 -7.93
N LEU A 6 33.25 2.60 -8.26
CA LEU A 6 33.61 1.26 -7.81
C LEU A 6 33.77 1.20 -6.29
N LEU A 7 34.34 2.24 -5.68
CA LEU A 7 34.50 2.34 -4.24
C LEU A 7 33.15 2.46 -3.50
N LEU A 8 32.23 3.26 -4.05
CA LEU A 8 30.86 3.40 -3.52
C LEU A 8 30.11 2.06 -3.61
N ILE A 9 30.23 1.35 -4.75
CA ILE A 9 29.63 0.03 -4.93
C ILE A 9 30.22 -0.99 -3.94
N ILE A 10 31.54 -0.99 -3.74
CA ILE A 10 32.19 -1.86 -2.75
C ILE A 10 31.71 -1.54 -1.33
N MET A 11 31.59 -0.28 -0.95
CA MET A 11 31.06 0.11 0.36
C MET A 11 29.60 -0.31 0.56
N ILE A 12 28.76 -0.21 -0.48
CA ILE A 12 27.35 -0.63 -0.43
C ILE A 12 27.23 -2.15 -0.32
N VAL A 13 27.97 -2.91 -1.13
CA VAL A 13 28.01 -4.39 -1.05
C VAL A 13 28.52 -4.85 0.31
N PHE A 14 29.48 -4.10 0.87
CA PHE A 14 30.02 -4.35 2.20
C PHE A 14 29.01 -4.06 3.32
N PHE A 15 28.22 -2.98 3.23
CA PHE A 15 27.14 -2.68 4.18
C PHE A 15 26.07 -3.77 4.20
N VAL A 16 25.64 -4.23 3.03
CA VAL A 16 24.66 -5.33 2.88
C VAL A 16 25.21 -6.65 3.45
N PHE A 17 26.52 -6.86 3.42
CA PHE A 17 27.17 -8.02 4.02
C PHE A 17 27.26 -7.93 5.55
N VAL A 18 27.53 -6.75 6.11
CA VAL A 18 27.62 -6.50 7.55
C VAL A 18 26.26 -6.66 8.25
N GLU A 19 25.18 -6.20 7.61
CA GLU A 19 23.79 -6.39 8.09
C GLU A 19 23.43 -7.88 8.29
N LYS A 20 24.12 -8.78 7.58
CA LYS A 20 23.87 -10.22 7.61
C LYS A 20 24.54 -10.98 8.77
N GLN A 21 25.39 -10.35 9.57
CA GLN A 21 26.32 -11.04 10.47
C GLN A 21 25.99 -10.95 11.98
N GLU A 22 24.93 -10.27 12.44
CA GLU A 22 24.53 -10.17 13.86
C GLU A 22 25.67 -9.83 14.87
N GLN A 23 26.80 -9.26 14.42
CA GLN A 23 27.93 -8.90 15.27
C GLN A 23 28.05 -7.39 15.44
N SER A 24 28.47 -6.99 16.65
CA SER A 24 28.41 -5.61 17.14
C SER A 24 29.04 -4.59 16.18
N GLY A 25 28.26 -3.55 15.87
CA GLY A 25 28.63 -2.50 14.90
C GLY A 25 29.95 -1.79 15.20
N PHE A 26 30.51 -1.91 16.41
CA PHE A 26 31.76 -1.24 16.79
C PHE A 26 32.98 -1.69 15.96
N PHE A 27 33.13 -2.98 15.68
CA PHE A 27 34.27 -3.49 14.88
C PHE A 27 34.21 -2.97 13.45
N TRP A 28 33.01 -2.98 12.86
CA TRP A 28 32.80 -2.55 11.48
C TRP A 28 32.87 -1.04 11.30
N THR A 29 32.38 -0.26 12.27
CA THR A 29 32.56 1.19 12.32
C THR A 29 34.05 1.55 12.41
N ALA A 30 34.83 0.87 13.27
CA ALA A 30 36.26 1.09 13.36
C ALA A 30 37.01 0.75 12.05
N LEU A 31 36.63 -0.35 11.38
CA LEU A 31 37.20 -0.73 10.09
C LEU A 31 36.84 0.27 8.98
N MET A 32 35.61 0.81 9.01
CA MET A 32 35.19 1.86 8.08
C MET A 32 35.98 3.15 8.29
N PHE A 33 36.17 3.58 9.54
CA PHE A 33 37.01 4.73 9.86
C PHE A 33 38.46 4.51 9.44
N ALA A 34 39.01 3.30 9.57
CA ALA A 34 40.37 2.97 9.13
C ALA A 34 40.52 2.98 7.60
N ALA A 35 39.55 2.39 6.87
CA ALA A 35 39.52 2.42 5.40
C ALA A 35 39.36 3.85 4.87
N PHE A 36 38.50 4.64 5.53
CA PHE A 36 38.28 6.04 5.23
C PHE A 36 39.53 6.90 5.49
N TYR A 37 40.21 6.69 6.63
CA TYR A 37 41.47 7.36 6.95
C TYR A 37 42.54 7.06 5.89
N ALA A 38 42.67 5.79 5.47
CA ALA A 38 43.59 5.40 4.40
C ALA A 38 43.26 6.08 3.06
N LEU A 39 41.97 6.21 2.71
CA LEU A 39 41.50 6.90 1.51
C LEU A 39 41.75 8.42 1.56
N VAL A 40 41.55 9.05 2.72
CA VAL A 40 41.85 10.47 2.93
C VAL A 40 43.34 10.74 2.76
N THR A 41 44.19 9.90 3.35
CA THR A 41 45.65 10.04 3.21
C THR A 41 46.15 9.77 1.79
N ALA A 42 45.39 9.03 0.98
CA ALA A 42 45.78 8.69 -0.39
C ALA A 42 45.37 9.75 -1.45
N PHE A 43 44.45 10.68 -1.14
CA PHE A 43 43.82 11.57 -2.13
C PHE A 43 43.77 13.05 -1.72
N GLU A 44 44.82 13.55 -1.07
CA GLU A 44 44.94 14.89 -0.45
C GLU A 44 44.70 16.15 -1.33
N GLN A 45 44.44 16.06 -2.64
CA GLN A 45 44.50 17.25 -3.53
C GLN A 45 43.23 17.59 -4.33
N SER A 46 42.06 17.04 -4.00
CA SER A 46 40.83 17.33 -4.76
C SER A 46 39.73 17.95 -3.90
N VAL A 47 39.31 19.17 -4.27
CA VAL A 47 38.11 19.85 -3.72
C VAL A 47 36.85 18.99 -3.90
N VAL A 48 36.80 18.16 -4.95
CA VAL A 48 35.71 17.21 -5.18
C VAL A 48 35.75 16.04 -4.20
N ALA A 49 36.96 15.58 -3.81
CA ALA A 49 37.11 14.57 -2.78
C ALA A 49 36.68 15.12 -1.41
N ALA A 50 37.02 16.37 -1.08
CA ALA A 50 36.56 17.04 0.13
C ALA A 50 35.03 17.23 0.17
N ALA A 51 34.40 17.58 -0.95
CA ALA A 51 32.94 17.73 -1.04
C ALA A 51 32.20 16.39 -0.93
N LEU A 52 32.73 15.32 -1.54
CA LEU A 52 32.19 13.97 -1.40
C LEU A 52 32.44 13.40 0.00
N LEU A 53 33.59 13.72 0.62
CA LEU A 53 33.87 13.43 2.03
C LEU A 53 32.89 14.14 2.95
N ALA A 54 32.61 15.42 2.70
CA ALA A 54 31.62 16.18 3.46
C ALA A 54 30.22 15.60 3.28
N GLY A 55 29.83 15.20 2.06
CA GLY A 55 28.56 14.52 1.81
C GLY A 55 28.45 13.15 2.47
N ALA A 56 29.51 12.34 2.43
CA ALA A 56 29.57 11.04 3.08
C ALA A 56 29.61 11.16 4.60
N LEU A 57 30.35 12.13 5.16
CA LEU A 57 30.36 12.45 6.60
C LEU A 57 29.04 13.04 7.06
N SER A 58 28.33 13.78 6.20
CA SER A 58 26.98 14.26 6.49
C SER A 58 25.99 13.11 6.48
N MET A 59 26.06 12.19 5.52
CA MET A 59 25.20 11.00 5.52
C MET A 59 25.53 10.05 6.66
N VAL A 60 26.81 9.77 6.95
CA VAL A 60 27.22 8.95 8.10
C VAL A 60 26.88 9.66 9.40
N GLY A 61 27.02 10.98 9.48
CA GLY A 61 26.65 11.79 10.63
C GLY A 61 25.15 11.76 10.89
N ILE A 62 24.33 11.95 9.85
CA ILE A 62 22.86 11.88 9.90
C ILE A 62 22.40 10.46 10.22
N TYR A 63 22.94 9.42 9.57
CA TYR A 63 22.58 8.02 9.87
C TYR A 63 23.05 7.58 11.24
N SER A 64 24.25 8.00 11.67
CA SER A 64 24.75 7.71 13.02
C SER A 64 23.93 8.45 14.07
N PHE A 65 23.44 9.66 13.77
CA PHE A 65 22.53 10.37 14.67
C PHE A 65 21.15 9.73 14.72
N ILE A 66 20.56 9.33 13.59
CA ILE A 66 19.29 8.57 13.54
C ILE A 66 19.41 7.24 14.29
N LEU A 67 20.57 6.59 14.25
CA LEU A 67 20.86 5.38 15.05
C LEU A 67 21.12 5.68 16.54
N ILE A 68 21.48 6.93 16.90
CA ILE A 68 21.81 7.37 18.27
C ILE A 68 20.65 8.15 18.93
N GLU A 69 19.64 8.59 18.18
CA GLU A 69 18.53 9.44 18.63
C GLU A 69 17.52 8.75 19.57
N ASN A 70 17.94 7.68 20.25
CA ASN A 70 17.24 7.23 21.45
C ASN A 70 17.57 8.08 22.68
N HIS A 71 18.69 8.82 22.78
CA HIS A 71 19.04 9.56 24.01
C HIS A 71 19.82 10.88 23.76
N PHE A 72 19.21 12.06 24.03
CA PHE A 72 19.78 13.40 24.39
C PHE A 72 19.57 14.65 23.44
N ALA A 73 18.53 15.46 23.77
CA ALA A 73 18.42 16.96 23.76
C ALA A 73 18.30 17.79 22.43
N PRO A 74 17.95 19.12 22.48
CA PRO A 74 16.61 19.73 22.29
C PRO A 74 16.33 20.41 20.92
N GLN A 75 15.03 20.57 20.59
CA GLN A 75 14.45 20.46 19.24
C GLN A 75 14.29 21.71 18.32
N ASN A 76 14.53 22.97 18.74
CA ASN A 76 13.83 24.08 18.04
C ASN A 76 14.58 24.94 17.00
N ILE A 77 15.88 24.76 16.75
CA ILE A 77 16.61 25.53 15.70
C ILE A 77 17.05 24.61 14.55
N LEU A 78 17.44 23.38 14.86
CA LEU A 78 17.86 22.37 13.90
C LEU A 78 16.69 21.87 13.04
N PHE A 79 15.49 21.71 13.62
CA PHE A 79 14.29 21.28 12.91
C PHE A 79 13.88 22.26 11.79
N ARG A 80 14.09 23.57 11.98
CA ARG A 80 13.81 24.57 10.94
C ARG A 80 14.82 24.51 9.79
N LEU A 81 16.11 24.37 10.11
CA LEU A 81 17.18 24.23 9.11
C LEU A 81 17.09 22.90 8.34
N ILE A 82 16.72 21.81 9.03
CA ILE A 82 16.45 20.50 8.41
C ILE A 82 15.20 20.60 7.54
N SER A 83 14.10 21.22 8.01
CA SER A 83 12.87 21.34 7.21
C SER A 83 13.03 22.20 5.94
N ASP A 84 13.91 23.22 5.98
CA ASP A 84 14.17 24.08 4.82
C ASP A 84 15.15 23.43 3.82
N PHE A 85 16.05 22.54 4.28
CA PHE A 85 16.92 21.71 3.42
C PHE A 85 16.16 20.50 2.84
N ASP A 86 15.27 19.88 3.62
CA ASP A 86 14.35 18.81 3.20
C ASP A 86 13.49 19.24 2.01
N ARG A 87 12.96 20.46 2.07
CA ARG A 87 12.02 20.99 1.08
C ARG A 87 12.56 21.05 -0.36
N TYR A 88 13.88 21.07 -0.54
CA TYR A 88 14.54 21.14 -1.86
C TYR A 88 15.38 19.91 -2.23
N SER A 89 15.81 19.09 -1.26
CA SER A 89 16.74 17.98 -1.50
C SER A 89 16.07 16.59 -1.52
N HIS A 90 14.85 16.44 -0.99
CA HIS A 90 14.10 15.18 -0.92
C HIS A 90 14.00 14.48 -2.29
N ASN A 91 13.48 15.14 -3.33
CA ASN A 91 13.20 14.44 -4.59
C ASN A 91 14.45 13.83 -5.26
N PHE A 92 15.63 14.43 -5.10
CA PHE A 92 16.86 13.89 -5.72
C PHE A 92 17.52 12.81 -4.84
N ILE A 93 17.57 13.03 -3.52
CA ILE A 93 18.14 12.06 -2.59
C ILE A 93 17.25 10.82 -2.52
N ASP A 94 15.93 10.99 -2.43
CA ASP A 94 14.95 9.91 -2.45
C ASP A 94 14.97 9.15 -3.76
N ASP A 95 15.06 9.82 -4.91
CA ASP A 95 15.15 9.13 -6.21
C ASP A 95 16.47 8.36 -6.35
N ALA A 96 17.60 8.92 -5.91
CA ALA A 96 18.89 8.22 -5.90
C ALA A 96 18.88 7.02 -4.95
N PHE A 97 18.33 7.20 -3.75
CA PHE A 97 18.15 6.18 -2.73
C PHE A 97 17.24 5.05 -3.22
N MET A 98 16.09 5.38 -3.79
CA MET A 98 15.15 4.43 -4.39
C MET A 98 15.77 3.67 -5.57
N LYS A 99 16.64 4.31 -6.37
CA LYS A 99 17.41 3.62 -7.42
C LYS A 99 18.38 2.59 -6.86
N VAL A 100 19.09 2.91 -5.77
CA VAL A 100 19.99 1.97 -5.07
C VAL A 100 19.20 0.80 -4.50
N LEU A 101 18.09 1.10 -3.85
CA LEU A 101 17.16 0.11 -3.29
C LEU A 101 16.61 -0.85 -4.37
N ARG A 102 16.18 -0.32 -5.51
CA ARG A 102 15.75 -1.11 -6.67
C ARG A 102 16.87 -1.95 -7.27
N LEU A 103 18.12 -1.46 -7.23
CA LEU A 103 19.27 -2.26 -7.64
C LEU A 103 19.53 -3.39 -6.64
N ALA A 104 19.49 -3.12 -5.34
CA ALA A 104 19.66 -4.13 -4.30
C ALA A 104 18.58 -5.23 -4.36
N SER A 105 17.33 -4.86 -4.62
CA SER A 105 16.20 -5.79 -4.81
C SER A 105 16.34 -6.69 -6.05
N SER A 106 17.29 -6.41 -6.95
CA SER A 106 17.65 -7.32 -8.04
C SER A 106 18.50 -8.50 -7.58
N PHE A 107 19.27 -8.35 -6.50
CA PHE A 107 20.20 -9.35 -5.96
C PHE A 107 19.63 -10.12 -4.77
N VAL A 108 18.85 -9.45 -3.92
CA VAL A 108 18.14 -10.08 -2.79
C VAL A 108 16.70 -10.26 -3.25
N LYS A 109 16.19 -11.49 -3.23
CA LYS A 109 14.79 -11.77 -3.58
C LYS A 109 14.02 -12.24 -2.36
N PRO A 110 12.75 -11.80 -2.17
CA PRO A 110 11.91 -12.34 -1.13
C PRO A 110 11.62 -13.82 -1.42
N THR A 111 11.48 -14.64 -0.38
CA THR A 111 11.19 -16.07 -0.55
C THR A 111 9.77 -16.28 -1.08
N ILE A 112 8.83 -15.49 -0.56
CA ILE A 112 7.46 -15.43 -1.04
C ILE A 112 7.25 -14.06 -1.66
N LYS A 113 6.72 -14.03 -2.89
CA LYS A 113 6.49 -12.81 -3.63
C LYS A 113 4.98 -12.54 -3.71
N ILE A 114 4.57 -11.38 -3.23
CA ILE A 114 3.24 -10.82 -3.46
C ILE A 114 3.14 -10.50 -4.96
N GLN A 115 2.03 -10.89 -5.58
CA GLN A 115 1.76 -10.56 -6.98
C GLN A 115 0.44 -9.84 -7.09
N ASN A 116 0.43 -8.80 -7.92
CA ASN A 116 -0.80 -8.19 -8.38
C ASN A 116 -1.73 -9.24 -8.97
N GLY A 117 -2.99 -9.18 -8.54
CA GLY A 117 -4.03 -10.12 -8.96
C GLY A 117 -3.89 -11.54 -8.40
N LEU A 118 -3.12 -11.77 -7.33
CA LEU A 118 -3.11 -13.06 -6.60
C LEU A 118 -2.79 -14.29 -7.47
N TYR A 119 -1.87 -14.14 -8.45
CA TYR A 119 -1.58 -15.17 -9.47
C TYR A 119 -2.82 -15.67 -10.25
N ASN A 120 -3.88 -14.87 -10.29
CA ASN A 120 -5.10 -15.21 -11.00
C ASN A 120 -4.83 -15.24 -12.52
N LYS A 121 -5.02 -16.41 -13.14
CA LYS A 121 -4.81 -16.57 -14.59
C LYS A 121 -5.70 -15.62 -15.41
N ARG A 122 -6.92 -15.35 -14.94
CA ARG A 122 -7.84 -14.42 -15.61
C ARG A 122 -7.31 -13.00 -15.55
N TYR A 123 -6.78 -12.59 -14.40
CA TYR A 123 -6.13 -11.29 -14.27
C TYR A 123 -4.97 -11.13 -15.26
N HIS A 124 -4.06 -12.10 -15.33
CA HIS A 124 -2.94 -12.00 -16.28
C HIS A 124 -3.38 -12.02 -17.74
N SER A 125 -4.40 -12.81 -18.09
CA SER A 125 -5.02 -12.78 -19.42
C SER A 125 -5.65 -11.42 -19.71
N LEU A 126 -6.36 -10.85 -18.74
CA LEU A 126 -7.03 -9.55 -18.83
C LEU A 126 -6.01 -8.41 -19.00
N LYS A 127 -4.97 -8.36 -18.17
CA LYS A 127 -3.85 -7.42 -18.30
C LYS A 127 -3.21 -7.47 -19.68
N ASN A 128 -2.96 -8.68 -20.19
CA ASN A 128 -2.42 -8.86 -21.54
C ASN A 128 -3.40 -8.40 -22.64
N ALA A 129 -4.70 -8.62 -22.45
CA ALA A 129 -5.74 -8.19 -23.38
C ALA A 129 -5.80 -6.66 -23.47
N VAL A 130 -5.81 -5.97 -22.32
CA VAL A 130 -5.81 -4.50 -22.24
C VAL A 130 -4.58 -3.93 -22.93
N ASN A 131 -3.39 -4.46 -22.62
CA ASN A 131 -2.13 -4.01 -23.24
C ASN A 131 -2.10 -4.15 -24.77
N LYS A 132 -2.77 -5.18 -25.30
CA LYS A 132 -2.84 -5.45 -26.74
C LYS A 132 -4.07 -4.84 -27.41
N ALA A 133 -4.86 -4.04 -26.69
CA ALA A 133 -6.13 -3.49 -27.17
C ALA A 133 -7.10 -4.57 -27.71
N GLN A 134 -7.12 -5.74 -27.07
CA GLN A 134 -7.99 -6.86 -27.46
C GLN A 134 -9.33 -6.78 -26.70
N TRP A 135 -10.12 -5.75 -26.99
CA TRP A 135 -11.33 -5.37 -26.24
C TRP A 135 -12.37 -6.48 -26.07
N LYS A 136 -12.57 -7.30 -27.11
CA LYS A 136 -13.44 -8.48 -27.01
C LYS A 136 -12.98 -9.45 -25.91
N MET A 137 -11.68 -9.71 -25.83
CA MET A 137 -11.09 -10.59 -24.81
C MET A 137 -11.14 -9.95 -23.42
N VAL A 138 -11.01 -8.62 -23.33
CA VAL A 138 -11.21 -7.87 -22.08
C VAL A 138 -12.64 -8.09 -21.55
N TYR A 139 -13.64 -7.85 -22.39
CA TYR A 139 -15.05 -8.03 -22.03
C TYR A 139 -15.36 -9.48 -21.61
N GLU A 140 -14.93 -10.46 -22.40
CA GLU A 140 -15.15 -11.89 -22.10
C GLU A 140 -14.48 -12.33 -20.78
N THR A 141 -13.32 -11.76 -20.44
CA THR A 141 -12.60 -12.14 -19.22
C THR A 141 -13.20 -11.49 -17.97
N ILE A 142 -13.63 -10.23 -18.08
CA ILE A 142 -14.26 -9.48 -16.98
C ILE A 142 -15.68 -9.98 -16.70
N ASN A 143 -16.41 -10.40 -17.73
CA ASN A 143 -17.78 -10.91 -17.60
C ASN A 143 -17.79 -12.27 -16.89
N SER A 144 -17.68 -12.21 -15.57
CA SER A 144 -17.52 -13.33 -14.64
C SER A 144 -18.49 -13.16 -13.45
N LYS A 145 -18.38 -14.01 -12.42
CA LYS A 145 -19.22 -13.87 -11.22
C LYS A 145 -18.95 -12.50 -10.56
N PRO A 146 -19.94 -11.87 -9.89
CA PRO A 146 -19.81 -10.53 -9.34
C PRO A 146 -18.52 -10.27 -8.55
N ASN A 147 -18.21 -11.07 -7.53
CA ASN A 147 -16.97 -10.94 -6.74
C ASN A 147 -15.70 -11.02 -7.58
N GLN A 148 -15.66 -11.97 -8.52
CA GLN A 148 -14.51 -12.14 -9.41
C GLN A 148 -14.38 -10.97 -10.37
N ARG A 149 -15.49 -10.45 -10.88
CA ARG A 149 -15.52 -9.27 -11.75
C ARG A 149 -14.99 -8.05 -10.99
N ALA A 150 -15.49 -7.81 -9.78
CA ALA A 150 -15.06 -6.71 -8.93
C ALA A 150 -13.56 -6.79 -8.62
N PHE A 151 -13.06 -7.99 -8.26
CA PHE A 151 -11.64 -8.24 -8.03
C PHE A 151 -10.79 -7.96 -9.28
N LEU A 152 -11.21 -8.44 -10.45
CA LEU A 152 -10.48 -8.21 -11.70
C LEU A 152 -10.42 -6.72 -12.08
N ILE A 153 -11.52 -5.99 -11.87
CA ILE A 153 -11.57 -4.54 -12.12
C ILE A 153 -10.68 -3.79 -11.13
N ALA A 154 -10.72 -4.14 -9.84
CA ALA A 154 -9.86 -3.56 -8.82
C ALA A 154 -8.38 -3.80 -9.15
N CYS A 155 -7.94 -5.02 -9.44
CA CYS A 155 -6.53 -5.27 -9.75
C CYS A 155 -6.03 -4.58 -11.03
N LEU A 156 -6.91 -4.25 -11.97
CA LEU A 156 -6.52 -3.48 -13.16
C LEU A 156 -6.17 -2.03 -12.82
N THR A 157 -6.65 -1.47 -11.70
CA THR A 157 -6.31 -0.10 -11.32
C THR A 157 -4.82 0.02 -10.95
N ASP A 158 -4.24 -1.04 -10.39
CA ASP A 158 -2.90 -1.03 -9.77
C ASP A 158 -1.73 -1.17 -10.78
N GLU A 159 -2.02 -1.21 -12.08
CA GLU A 159 -1.03 -1.50 -13.13
C GLU A 159 -0.61 -0.28 -13.96
N ASN A 160 -1.01 0.93 -13.55
CA ASN A 160 -0.67 2.18 -14.23
C ASN A 160 -0.99 2.14 -15.74
N PHE A 161 -2.11 1.52 -16.11
CA PHE A 161 -2.56 1.53 -17.50
C PHE A 161 -2.88 2.97 -17.93
N LYS A 162 -2.25 3.42 -19.00
CA LYS A 162 -2.42 4.80 -19.47
C LYS A 162 -3.85 5.05 -19.96
N PRO A 163 -4.51 6.13 -19.54
CA PRO A 163 -5.87 6.52 -19.97
C PRO A 163 -6.09 6.45 -21.50
N ALA A 164 -5.06 6.81 -22.28
CA ALA A 164 -5.07 6.79 -23.74
C ALA A 164 -5.41 5.43 -24.39
N HIS A 165 -5.21 4.30 -23.70
CA HIS A 165 -5.63 2.99 -24.22
C HIS A 165 -7.15 2.86 -24.22
N TYR A 166 -7.80 3.31 -23.14
CA TYR A 166 -9.24 3.22 -22.98
C TYR A 166 -9.97 4.30 -23.80
N GLU A 167 -9.36 5.47 -24.02
CA GLU A 167 -9.91 6.48 -24.94
C GLU A 167 -10.11 5.94 -26.36
N LYS A 168 -9.14 5.13 -26.85
CA LYS A 168 -9.27 4.46 -28.15
C LYS A 168 -10.41 3.46 -28.17
N TRP A 169 -10.62 2.72 -27.07
CA TRP A 169 -11.74 1.80 -26.95
C TRP A 169 -13.06 2.56 -26.94
N ILE A 170 -13.19 3.61 -26.14
CA ILE A 170 -14.38 4.48 -26.09
C ILE A 170 -14.69 5.07 -27.47
N ALA A 171 -13.68 5.51 -28.23
CA ALA A 171 -13.87 6.03 -29.58
C ALA A 171 -14.37 4.96 -30.57
N GLN A 172 -14.01 3.69 -30.37
CA GLN A 172 -14.45 2.56 -31.20
C GLN A 172 -15.83 2.03 -30.79
N GLU A 173 -16.14 2.06 -29.49
CA GLU A 173 -17.36 1.51 -28.88
C GLU A 173 -17.94 2.50 -27.85
N PRO A 174 -18.53 3.63 -28.30
CA PRO A 174 -18.98 4.72 -27.41
C PRO A 174 -20.16 4.37 -26.50
N ASP A 175 -20.82 3.24 -26.74
CA ASP A 175 -21.93 2.73 -25.92
C ASP A 175 -21.49 1.60 -24.97
N ASN A 176 -20.18 1.32 -24.86
CA ASN A 176 -19.66 0.27 -23.99
C ASN A 176 -19.41 0.81 -22.56
N ALA A 177 -20.29 0.49 -21.62
CA ALA A 177 -20.19 0.92 -20.23
C ALA A 177 -18.88 0.50 -19.55
N LEU A 178 -18.38 -0.70 -19.84
CA LEU A 178 -17.15 -1.23 -19.24
C LEU A 178 -15.91 -0.41 -19.67
N ALA A 179 -15.88 0.08 -20.91
CA ALA A 179 -14.79 0.94 -21.38
C ALA A 179 -14.69 2.23 -20.54
N TYR A 180 -15.83 2.83 -20.19
CA TYR A 180 -15.89 4.00 -19.33
C TYR A 180 -15.52 3.70 -17.87
N ILE A 181 -15.91 2.54 -17.32
CA ILE A 181 -15.49 2.11 -15.97
C ILE A 181 -13.97 2.01 -15.89
N LEU A 182 -13.36 1.32 -16.84
CA LEU A 182 -11.90 1.12 -16.84
C LEU A 182 -11.14 2.41 -17.13
N TYR A 183 -11.67 3.28 -18.01
CA TYR A 183 -11.11 4.62 -18.21
C TYR A 183 -11.18 5.46 -16.93
N GLY A 184 -12.34 5.51 -16.26
CA GLY A 184 -12.51 6.27 -15.03
C GLY A 184 -11.57 5.79 -13.93
N ASN A 185 -11.43 4.48 -13.77
CA ASN A 185 -10.48 3.89 -12.82
C ASN A 185 -9.02 4.25 -13.16
N ALA A 186 -8.64 4.21 -14.43
CA ALA A 186 -7.29 4.61 -14.86
C ALA A 186 -7.03 6.11 -14.64
N MET A 187 -8.03 6.97 -14.85
CA MET A 187 -7.95 8.40 -14.56
C MET A 187 -7.83 8.66 -13.05
N ALA A 188 -8.60 7.94 -12.22
CA ALA A 188 -8.48 8.05 -10.77
C ALA A 188 -7.10 7.60 -10.28
N SER A 189 -6.58 6.47 -10.78
CA SER A 189 -5.22 6.00 -10.45
C SER A 189 -4.16 7.02 -10.86
N ALA A 190 -4.24 7.56 -12.07
CA ALA A 190 -3.33 8.61 -12.54
C ALA A 190 -3.38 9.86 -11.65
N ALA A 191 -4.57 10.21 -11.15
CA ALA A 191 -4.72 11.34 -10.23
C ALA A 191 -3.97 11.07 -8.92
N TRP A 192 -4.13 9.89 -8.32
CA TRP A 192 -3.42 9.52 -7.09
C TRP A 192 -1.90 9.49 -7.28
N ASP A 193 -1.41 9.05 -8.44
CA ASP A 193 0.01 9.12 -8.80
C ASP A 193 0.52 10.58 -8.84
N VAL A 194 -0.29 11.51 -9.37
CA VAL A 194 0.05 12.94 -9.41
C VAL A 194 0.09 13.55 -8.01
N ARG A 195 -0.89 13.21 -7.15
CA ARG A 195 -0.92 13.68 -5.75
C ARG A 195 0.29 13.16 -4.99
N GLY A 196 0.65 11.90 -5.20
CA GLY A 196 1.64 11.18 -4.41
C GLY A 196 1.13 10.78 -3.03
N SER A 197 1.97 10.10 -2.26
CA SER A 197 1.64 9.57 -0.92
C SER A 197 1.81 10.57 0.23
N GLY A 198 2.24 11.81 -0.07
CA GLY A 198 2.43 12.84 0.94
C GLY A 198 1.12 13.29 1.59
N THR A 199 1.21 13.82 2.81
CA THR A 199 0.09 14.51 3.47
C THR A 199 -0.25 15.81 2.72
N ALA A 200 -1.47 16.32 2.91
CA ALA A 200 -1.97 17.43 2.10
C ALA A 200 -1.16 18.73 2.24
N ASP A 201 -0.51 18.91 3.38
CA ASP A 201 0.39 20.02 3.72
C ASP A 201 1.78 19.91 3.06
N MET A 202 2.14 18.74 2.55
CA MET A 202 3.45 18.44 1.94
C MET A 202 3.43 18.47 0.41
N ILE A 203 2.26 18.67 -0.22
CA ILE A 203 2.08 18.59 -1.67
C ILE A 203 1.90 20.01 -2.28
N PRO A 204 2.66 20.39 -3.32
CA PRO A 204 2.48 21.67 -4.01
C PRO A 204 1.06 21.85 -4.58
N ILE A 205 0.52 23.08 -4.49
CA ILE A 205 -0.84 23.44 -4.98
C ILE A 205 -1.06 23.04 -6.45
N SER A 206 -0.05 23.20 -7.32
CA SER A 206 -0.17 22.83 -8.74
C SER A 206 -0.40 21.33 -8.98
N ARG A 207 0.06 20.46 -8.07
CA ARG A 207 -0.26 19.03 -8.13
C ARG A 207 -1.71 18.77 -7.74
N PHE A 208 -2.30 19.57 -6.85
CA PHE A 208 -3.71 19.48 -6.49
C PHE A 208 -4.65 19.88 -7.62
N GLU A 209 -4.32 20.92 -8.39
CA GLU A 209 -5.11 21.30 -9.57
C GLU A 209 -5.20 20.15 -10.58
N THR A 210 -4.05 19.56 -10.93
CA THR A 210 -3.99 18.41 -11.86
C THR A 210 -4.68 17.18 -11.27
N PHE A 211 -4.54 16.95 -9.95
CA PHE A 211 -5.22 15.87 -9.25
C PHE A 211 -6.75 15.99 -9.36
N TRP A 212 -7.32 17.16 -9.05
CA TRP A 212 -8.76 17.37 -9.14
C TRP A 212 -9.28 17.33 -10.57
N GLU A 213 -8.56 17.90 -11.54
CA GLU A 213 -8.90 17.79 -12.96
C GLU A 213 -9.04 16.33 -13.41
N GLN A 214 -8.08 15.47 -13.06
CA GLN A 214 -8.13 14.06 -13.41
C GLN A 214 -9.24 13.30 -12.67
N LEU A 215 -9.53 13.64 -11.41
CA LEU A 215 -10.65 13.06 -10.68
C LEU A 215 -12.02 13.48 -11.25
N MET A 216 -12.16 14.71 -11.73
CA MET A 216 -13.38 15.15 -12.41
C MET A 216 -13.61 14.36 -13.71
N LEU A 217 -12.56 14.14 -14.50
CA LEU A 217 -12.64 13.28 -15.69
C LEU A 217 -13.00 11.83 -15.35
N ALA A 218 -12.46 11.30 -14.25
CA ALA A 218 -12.85 9.98 -13.74
C ALA A 218 -14.35 9.94 -13.38
N GLN A 219 -14.83 10.95 -12.65
CA GLN A 219 -16.24 11.07 -12.26
C GLN A 219 -17.17 11.15 -13.47
N GLU A 220 -16.84 11.97 -14.48
CA GLU A 220 -17.61 12.07 -15.73
C GLU A 220 -17.72 10.73 -16.45
N ALA A 221 -16.62 9.98 -16.51
CA ALA A 221 -16.60 8.64 -17.09
C ALA A 221 -17.51 7.67 -16.33
N PHE A 222 -17.48 7.67 -15.00
CA PHE A 222 -18.37 6.83 -14.20
C PHE A 222 -19.85 7.20 -14.38
N TYR A 223 -20.20 8.48 -14.44
CA TYR A 223 -21.57 8.90 -14.76
C TYR A 223 -22.01 8.47 -16.16
N LYS A 224 -21.10 8.54 -17.14
CA LYS A 224 -21.37 8.01 -18.48
C LYS A 224 -21.59 6.49 -18.45
N ALA A 225 -20.77 5.74 -17.73
CA ALA A 225 -20.95 4.30 -17.52
C ALA A 225 -22.33 3.98 -16.90
N ILE A 226 -22.72 4.69 -15.85
CA ILE A 226 -24.04 4.54 -15.19
C ILE A 226 -25.20 4.83 -16.15
N SER A 227 -25.03 5.81 -17.05
CA SER A 227 -26.06 6.12 -18.04
C SER A 227 -26.27 5.01 -19.07
N LEU A 228 -25.20 4.26 -19.38
CA LEU A 228 -25.17 3.15 -20.34
C LEU A 228 -25.64 1.83 -19.70
N ASP A 229 -25.20 1.55 -18.47
CA ASP A 229 -25.64 0.40 -17.68
C ASP A 229 -26.01 0.84 -16.26
N LYS A 230 -27.32 0.89 -16.01
CA LYS A 230 -27.86 1.29 -14.70
C LYS A 230 -27.81 0.17 -13.67
N THR A 231 -27.45 -1.05 -14.03
CA THR A 231 -27.49 -2.23 -13.15
C THR A 231 -26.13 -2.54 -12.52
N ASP A 232 -25.05 -1.98 -13.07
CA ASP A 232 -23.69 -2.22 -12.60
C ASP A 232 -23.38 -1.46 -11.30
N PRO A 233 -22.94 -2.14 -10.21
CA PRO A 233 -22.55 -1.48 -8.97
C PRO A 233 -21.16 -0.82 -9.04
N GLU A 234 -20.27 -1.25 -9.95
CA GLU A 234 -18.86 -0.84 -9.95
C GLU A 234 -18.64 0.67 -10.07
N PRO A 235 -19.33 1.40 -10.98
CA PRO A 235 -19.12 2.85 -11.09
C PRO A 235 -19.39 3.58 -9.77
N PHE A 236 -20.38 3.12 -8.99
CA PHE A 236 -20.73 3.74 -7.72
C PHE A 236 -19.69 3.48 -6.63
N HIS A 237 -19.08 2.29 -6.63
CA HIS A 237 -17.94 2.00 -5.75
C HIS A 237 -16.77 2.93 -6.06
N SER A 238 -16.38 3.07 -7.33
CA SER A 238 -15.29 3.98 -7.71
C SER A 238 -15.62 5.45 -7.43
N LEU A 239 -16.90 5.85 -7.55
CA LEU A 239 -17.35 7.21 -7.21
C LEU A 239 -17.20 7.55 -5.73
N ILE A 240 -17.27 6.58 -4.80
CA ILE A 240 -16.95 6.84 -3.39
C ILE A 240 -15.48 7.25 -3.26
N THR A 241 -14.57 6.51 -3.88
CA THR A 241 -13.13 6.81 -3.86
C THR A 241 -12.80 8.15 -4.53
N VAL A 242 -13.41 8.44 -5.67
CA VAL A 242 -13.26 9.73 -6.35
C VAL A 242 -13.85 10.86 -5.50
N GLY A 243 -15.00 10.64 -4.87
CA GLY A 243 -15.66 11.61 -4.00
C GLY A 243 -14.83 11.98 -2.77
N MET A 244 -14.12 11.00 -2.17
CA MET A 244 -13.13 11.27 -1.12
C MET A 244 -12.04 12.23 -1.60
N GLY A 245 -11.42 11.97 -2.77
CA GLY A 245 -10.37 12.83 -3.32
C GLY A 245 -10.85 14.23 -3.74
N LEU A 246 -12.09 14.33 -4.22
CA LEU A 246 -12.77 15.58 -4.55
C LEU A 246 -13.33 16.31 -3.32
N GLN A 247 -13.19 15.75 -2.11
CA GLN A 247 -13.73 16.28 -0.86
C GLN A 247 -15.24 16.54 -0.93
N GLN A 248 -15.98 15.63 -1.55
CA GLN A 248 -17.43 15.69 -1.59
C GLN A 248 -18.04 15.45 -0.20
N GLU A 249 -19.21 16.01 0.04
CA GLU A 249 -19.93 15.82 1.30
C GLU A 249 -20.27 14.33 1.54
N ASN A 250 -20.23 13.90 2.80
CA ASN A 250 -20.56 12.54 3.20
C ASN A 250 -21.92 12.05 2.68
N ASN A 251 -22.92 12.95 2.57
CA ASN A 251 -24.23 12.62 2.01
C ASN A 251 -24.14 12.08 0.58
N THR A 252 -23.29 12.68 -0.27
CA THR A 252 -23.05 12.24 -1.64
C THR A 252 -22.43 10.84 -1.67
N LEU A 253 -21.48 10.57 -0.77
CA LEU A 253 -20.85 9.24 -0.67
C LEU A 253 -21.86 8.18 -0.22
N TRP A 254 -22.73 8.51 0.74
CA TRP A 254 -23.83 7.65 1.16
C TRP A 254 -24.84 7.39 0.03
N GLU A 255 -25.14 8.38 -0.80
CA GLU A 255 -26.00 8.19 -1.97
C GLU A 255 -25.40 7.17 -2.95
N HIS A 256 -24.11 7.26 -3.25
CA HIS A 256 -23.40 6.27 -4.05
C HIS A 256 -23.44 4.88 -3.39
N PHE A 257 -23.19 4.80 -2.08
CA PHE A 257 -23.25 3.54 -1.34
C PHE A 257 -24.64 2.89 -1.40
N VAL A 258 -25.72 3.68 -1.25
CA VAL A 258 -27.10 3.20 -1.40
C VAL A 258 -27.33 2.63 -2.80
N GLN A 259 -26.71 3.19 -3.84
CA GLN A 259 -26.81 2.66 -5.19
C GLN A 259 -26.07 1.32 -5.34
N ILE A 260 -24.92 1.13 -4.68
CA ILE A 260 -24.20 -0.15 -4.67
C ILE A 260 -25.10 -1.23 -4.06
N ILE A 261 -25.59 -1.02 -2.83
CA ILE A 261 -26.33 -2.06 -2.10
C ILE A 261 -27.70 -2.41 -2.71
N LYS A 262 -28.27 -1.50 -3.52
CA LYS A 262 -29.48 -1.77 -4.31
C LYS A 262 -29.23 -2.76 -5.45
N ARG A 263 -28.00 -2.83 -5.97
CA ARG A 263 -27.61 -3.66 -7.13
C ARG A 263 -26.94 -4.95 -6.67
N ASP A 264 -26.00 -4.81 -5.74
CA ASP A 264 -25.32 -5.91 -5.08
C ASP A 264 -25.20 -5.58 -3.60
N ARG A 265 -26.06 -6.23 -2.80
CA ARG A 265 -26.16 -5.99 -1.35
C ARG A 265 -24.84 -6.29 -0.63
N ASN A 266 -24.10 -7.29 -1.09
CA ASN A 266 -22.90 -7.78 -0.40
C ASN A 266 -21.61 -7.41 -1.16
N HIS A 267 -21.66 -6.34 -1.98
CA HIS A 267 -20.52 -5.89 -2.79
C HIS A 267 -19.32 -5.52 -1.89
N TYR A 268 -18.33 -6.40 -1.85
CA TYR A 268 -17.21 -6.34 -0.90
C TYR A 268 -16.44 -5.01 -0.97
N PHE A 269 -15.92 -4.66 -2.15
CA PHE A 269 -15.15 -3.42 -2.32
C PHE A 269 -16.00 -2.17 -2.12
N GLY A 270 -17.31 -2.26 -2.37
CA GLY A 270 -18.25 -1.17 -2.12
C GLY A 270 -18.38 -0.85 -0.62
N HIS A 271 -18.42 -1.90 0.21
CA HIS A 271 -18.42 -1.74 1.66
C HIS A 271 -17.06 -1.29 2.20
N GLN A 272 -15.96 -1.80 1.64
CA GLN A 272 -14.61 -1.36 2.01
C GLN A 272 -14.40 0.14 1.72
N SER A 273 -14.73 0.62 0.51
CA SER A 273 -14.63 2.05 0.19
C SER A 273 -15.48 2.92 1.10
N MET A 274 -16.69 2.49 1.45
CA MET A 274 -17.54 3.24 2.36
C MET A 274 -16.95 3.26 3.78
N LEU A 275 -16.39 2.13 4.25
CA LEU A 275 -15.68 2.08 5.52
C LEU A 275 -14.53 3.08 5.54
N THR A 276 -13.68 3.10 4.50
CA THR A 276 -12.59 4.07 4.37
C THR A 276 -13.10 5.51 4.34
N ALA A 277 -14.19 5.81 3.63
CA ALA A 277 -14.77 7.15 3.58
C ALA A 277 -15.24 7.68 4.95
N LEU A 278 -15.59 6.79 5.88
CA LEU A 278 -16.01 7.16 7.24
C LEU A 278 -14.82 7.35 8.20
N THR A 279 -13.59 7.08 7.78
CA THR A 279 -12.41 7.23 8.64
C THR A 279 -12.08 8.69 8.91
N ALA A 280 -11.39 8.95 10.02
CA ALA A 280 -11.00 10.31 10.43
C ALA A 280 -10.13 11.04 9.38
N LYS A 281 -9.29 10.29 8.64
CA LYS A 281 -8.45 10.85 7.56
C LYS A 281 -9.26 11.41 6.38
N TRP A 282 -10.54 11.04 6.25
CA TRP A 282 -11.46 11.53 5.22
C TRP A 282 -12.59 12.38 5.78
N GLY A 283 -12.44 12.91 7.01
CA GLY A 283 -13.42 13.80 7.64
C GLY A 283 -14.56 13.10 8.38
N GLY A 284 -14.51 11.77 8.51
CA GLY A 284 -15.39 11.02 9.41
C GLY A 284 -14.82 10.90 10.83
N ASN A 285 -15.23 9.88 11.58
CA ASN A 285 -14.71 9.59 12.91
C ASN A 285 -14.72 8.09 13.23
N GLY A 286 -13.93 7.67 14.23
CA GLY A 286 -13.79 6.25 14.59
C GLY A 286 -15.10 5.57 15.00
N GLU A 287 -16.00 6.28 15.68
CA GLU A 287 -17.29 5.71 16.11
C GLU A 287 -18.18 5.34 14.91
N GLU A 288 -18.20 6.18 13.87
CA GLU A 288 -18.96 5.93 12.64
C GLU A 288 -18.43 4.71 11.88
N VAL A 289 -17.10 4.54 11.81
CA VAL A 289 -16.46 3.38 11.19
C VAL A 289 -16.90 2.08 11.87
N PHE A 290 -16.82 2.02 13.21
CA PHE A 290 -17.23 0.83 13.96
C PHE A 290 -18.74 0.60 13.88
N HIS A 291 -19.56 1.65 13.99
CA HIS A 291 -21.00 1.52 13.85
C HIS A 291 -21.39 0.96 12.48
N PHE A 292 -20.75 1.44 11.41
CA PHE A 292 -20.93 0.93 10.06
C PHE A 292 -20.54 -0.54 9.95
N ALA A 293 -19.32 -0.91 10.36
CA ALA A 293 -18.84 -2.29 10.28
C ALA A 293 -19.74 -3.26 11.07
N ARG A 294 -20.04 -2.94 12.34
CA ARG A 294 -20.91 -3.74 13.22
C ARG A 294 -22.32 -3.89 12.68
N ARG A 295 -22.89 -2.83 12.09
CA ARG A 295 -24.24 -2.87 11.52
C ARG A 295 -24.28 -3.67 10.22
N THR A 296 -23.24 -3.60 9.41
CA THR A 296 -23.14 -4.33 8.14
C THR A 296 -23.03 -5.84 8.37
N VAL A 297 -22.22 -6.28 9.33
CA VAL A 297 -22.07 -7.71 9.63
C VAL A 297 -23.24 -8.32 10.38
N LYS A 298 -24.17 -7.50 10.86
CA LYS A 298 -25.32 -7.94 11.63
C LYS A 298 -26.24 -8.82 10.78
N ASN A 299 -26.43 -10.07 11.22
CA ASN A 299 -27.23 -11.10 10.56
C ASN A 299 -26.71 -11.55 9.19
N LEU A 300 -25.42 -11.36 8.89
CA LEU A 300 -24.81 -12.01 7.73
C LEU A 300 -24.78 -13.54 7.92
N PRO A 301 -24.86 -14.32 6.82
CA PRO A 301 -24.59 -15.73 6.89
C PRO A 301 -23.12 -15.96 7.25
N LYS A 302 -22.83 -17.06 7.97
CA LYS A 302 -21.45 -17.48 8.21
C LYS A 302 -20.68 -17.61 6.89
N GLY A 303 -19.42 -17.20 6.88
CA GLY A 303 -18.58 -17.23 5.67
C GLY A 303 -18.70 -16.01 4.76
N ASP A 304 -19.55 -15.02 5.07
CA ASP A 304 -19.63 -13.81 4.25
C ASP A 304 -18.35 -12.96 4.38
N ALA A 305 -17.74 -12.58 3.25
CA ALA A 305 -16.52 -11.80 3.20
C ALA A 305 -16.62 -10.44 3.91
N LEU A 306 -17.83 -9.88 4.06
CA LEU A 306 -18.05 -8.62 4.76
C LEU A 306 -17.73 -8.68 6.26
N TYR A 307 -17.58 -9.87 6.86
CA TYR A 307 -16.98 -9.97 8.19
C TYR A 307 -15.58 -9.35 8.28
N GLY A 308 -14.86 -9.26 7.16
CA GLY A 308 -13.58 -8.57 7.07
C GLY A 308 -13.64 -7.06 7.34
N LEU A 309 -14.83 -6.45 7.39
CA LEU A 309 -14.96 -5.03 7.77
C LEU A 309 -14.65 -4.77 9.24
N ILE A 310 -14.87 -5.75 10.13
CA ILE A 310 -14.57 -5.61 11.55
C ILE A 310 -13.05 -5.44 11.77
N PRO A 311 -12.18 -6.37 11.34
CA PRO A 311 -10.75 -6.16 11.50
C PRO A 311 -10.23 -4.97 10.68
N ALA A 312 -10.83 -4.64 9.52
CA ALA A 312 -10.47 -3.43 8.78
C ALA A 312 -10.73 -2.14 9.57
N ALA A 313 -11.87 -2.04 10.29
CA ALA A 313 -12.15 -0.93 11.19
C ALA A 313 -11.12 -0.81 12.31
N HIS A 314 -10.68 -1.94 12.88
CA HIS A 314 -9.62 -1.95 13.89
C HIS A 314 -8.27 -1.50 13.32
N ILE A 315 -7.92 -1.88 12.10
CA ILE A 315 -6.71 -1.40 11.41
C ILE A 315 -6.76 0.12 11.23
N GLU A 316 -7.90 0.67 10.78
CA GLU A 316 -8.04 2.12 10.58
C GLU A 316 -7.94 2.91 11.90
N GLN A 317 -8.49 2.38 13.00
CA GLN A 317 -8.33 2.99 14.32
C GLN A 317 -6.88 2.89 14.84
N TRP A 318 -6.20 1.77 14.58
CA TRP A 318 -4.78 1.60 14.91
C TRP A 318 -3.89 2.58 14.13
N LEU A 319 -4.17 2.76 12.83
CA LEU A 319 -3.49 3.75 11.99
C LEU A 319 -3.77 5.18 12.45
N TYR A 320 -4.98 5.48 12.90
CA TYR A 320 -5.33 6.79 13.44
C TYR A 320 -4.43 7.17 14.62
N TYR A 321 -4.15 6.26 15.56
CA TYR A 321 -3.25 6.55 16.69
C TYR A 321 -1.81 6.84 16.25
N SER A 322 -1.33 6.16 15.20
CA SER A 322 -0.03 6.48 14.58
C SER A 322 -0.04 7.88 13.95
N MET A 323 -1.14 8.28 13.32
CA MET A 323 -1.25 9.61 12.70
C MET A 323 -1.37 10.76 13.72
N THR A 324 -1.82 10.47 14.93
CA THR A 324 -1.97 11.47 16.01
C THR A 324 -0.81 11.46 17.01
N ASP A 325 0.31 10.79 16.68
CA ASP A 325 1.48 10.63 17.54
C ASP A 325 1.16 10.05 18.94
N ASP A 326 0.12 9.22 19.04
CA ASP A 326 -0.24 8.49 20.27
C ASP A 326 0.37 7.08 20.22
N ASP A 327 1.70 7.03 20.35
CA ASP A 327 2.49 5.80 20.25
C ASP A 327 2.06 4.74 21.26
N ASP A 328 1.62 5.15 22.46
CA ASP A 328 1.23 4.20 23.51
C ASP A 328 -0.09 3.50 23.14
N ALA A 329 -1.09 4.28 22.69
CA ALA A 329 -2.34 3.72 22.17
C ALA A 329 -2.09 2.85 20.93
N HIS A 330 -1.26 3.31 19.99
CA HIS A 330 -0.91 2.57 18.78
C HIS A 330 -0.27 1.21 19.09
N ASN A 331 0.73 1.17 19.97
CA ASN A 331 1.48 -0.04 20.29
C ASN A 331 0.68 -1.08 21.10
N GLN A 332 -0.28 -0.61 21.91
CA GLN A 332 -1.10 -1.48 22.76
C GLN A 332 -2.41 -1.92 22.09
N TYR A 333 -2.86 -1.23 21.04
CA TYR A 333 -4.22 -1.32 20.50
C TYR A 333 -4.72 -2.76 20.28
N PHE A 334 -3.97 -3.57 19.53
CA PHE A 334 -4.35 -4.95 19.21
C PHE A 334 -4.17 -5.93 20.39
N ARG A 335 -3.45 -5.53 21.43
CA ARG A 335 -3.25 -6.33 22.65
C ARG A 335 -4.34 -6.12 23.70
N LEU A 336 -5.26 -5.19 23.47
CA LEU A 336 -6.43 -4.99 24.32
C LEU A 336 -7.43 -6.13 24.11
N ASP A 337 -7.82 -6.79 25.21
CA ASP A 337 -8.71 -7.96 25.19
C ASP A 337 -10.03 -7.68 24.47
N GLU A 338 -10.59 -6.47 24.62
CA GLU A 338 -11.85 -6.10 23.97
C GLU A 338 -11.74 -6.07 22.44
N ASN A 339 -10.66 -5.50 21.90
CA ASN A 339 -10.40 -5.41 20.46
C ASN A 339 -10.14 -6.80 19.88
N LEU A 340 -9.28 -7.57 20.55
CA LEU A 340 -8.97 -8.93 20.13
C LEU A 340 -10.22 -9.84 20.19
N ASN A 341 -11.07 -9.69 21.21
CA ASN A 341 -12.29 -10.47 21.33
C ASN A 341 -13.28 -10.16 20.19
N GLU A 342 -13.48 -8.89 19.84
CA GLU A 342 -14.35 -8.52 18.72
C GLU A 342 -13.83 -9.08 17.38
N ILE A 343 -12.51 -9.01 17.14
CA ILE A 343 -11.86 -9.59 15.96
C ILE A 343 -12.03 -11.12 15.93
N ASN A 344 -11.86 -11.81 17.06
CA ASN A 344 -12.07 -13.26 17.14
C ASN A 344 -13.53 -13.66 16.84
N VAL A 345 -14.51 -12.92 17.37
CA VAL A 345 -15.93 -13.20 17.09
C VAL A 345 -16.24 -13.06 15.59
N ALA A 346 -15.73 -12.01 14.94
CA ALA A 346 -15.88 -11.82 13.51
C ALA A 346 -15.15 -12.92 12.71
N PHE A 347 -13.94 -13.28 13.14
CA PHE A 347 -13.17 -14.35 12.53
C PHE A 347 -13.90 -15.70 12.61
N ASP A 348 -14.45 -16.07 13.76
CA ASP A 348 -15.21 -17.30 13.93
C ASP A 348 -16.46 -17.33 13.04
N ALA A 349 -17.15 -16.21 12.88
CA ALA A 349 -18.32 -16.12 12.01
C ALA A 349 -17.95 -16.26 10.52
N TYR A 350 -16.82 -15.68 10.11
CA TYR A 350 -16.26 -15.82 8.77
C TYR A 350 -15.70 -17.23 8.53
N TYR A 351 -14.67 -17.62 9.27
CA TYR A 351 -13.86 -18.81 9.01
C TYR A 351 -14.65 -20.13 9.11
N ASN A 352 -15.67 -20.19 9.96
CA ASN A 352 -16.54 -21.38 10.06
C ASN A 352 -17.52 -21.55 8.89
N GLY A 353 -17.60 -20.59 7.97
CA GLY A 353 -18.49 -20.65 6.81
C GLY A 353 -17.80 -20.60 5.45
N ILE A 354 -16.49 -20.30 5.39
CA ILE A 354 -15.77 -20.24 4.12
C ILE A 354 -15.49 -21.64 3.54
N SER A 355 -15.25 -21.68 2.23
CA SER A 355 -14.84 -22.88 1.49
C SER A 355 -13.42 -23.31 1.85
N ASN A 356 -13.13 -24.62 1.73
CA ASN A 356 -11.76 -25.16 1.80
C ASN A 356 -10.86 -24.66 0.63
N GLN A 357 -11.46 -24.07 -0.40
CA GLN A 357 -10.78 -23.40 -1.49
C GLN A 357 -11.26 -21.93 -1.50
N PRO A 358 -10.52 -21.03 -0.80
CA PRO A 358 -10.82 -19.60 -0.78
C PRO A 358 -10.82 -19.01 -2.20
N ASP A 359 -11.77 -18.11 -2.47
CA ASP A 359 -11.74 -17.30 -3.68
C ASP A 359 -10.86 -16.04 -3.51
N GLU A 360 -10.79 -15.19 -4.54
CA GLU A 360 -9.93 -14.02 -4.53
C GLU A 360 -10.32 -12.99 -3.45
N ILE A 361 -11.61 -12.86 -3.14
CA ILE A 361 -12.09 -11.97 -2.07
C ILE A 361 -11.79 -12.58 -0.70
N ASP A 362 -11.96 -13.90 -0.57
CA ASP A 362 -11.61 -14.60 0.67
C ASP A 362 -10.13 -14.40 1.02
N TYR A 363 -9.23 -14.40 0.03
CA TYR A 363 -7.81 -14.09 0.26
C TYR A 363 -7.60 -12.65 0.75
N CYS A 364 -8.31 -11.66 0.21
CA CYS A 364 -8.26 -10.29 0.74
C CYS A 364 -8.66 -10.27 2.23
N VAL A 365 -9.74 -10.96 2.60
CA VAL A 365 -10.24 -11.01 3.99
C VAL A 365 -9.28 -11.78 4.92
N LEU A 366 -8.73 -12.90 4.46
CA LEU A 366 -7.76 -13.70 5.22
C LEU A 366 -6.50 -12.91 5.55
N ASN A 367 -5.98 -12.10 4.61
CA ASN A 367 -4.83 -11.23 4.86
C ASN A 367 -5.11 -10.21 5.99
N ILE A 368 -6.30 -9.61 6.01
CA ILE A 368 -6.72 -8.65 7.04
C ILE A 368 -6.78 -9.32 8.42
N PHE A 369 -7.40 -10.49 8.54
CA PHE A 369 -7.44 -11.23 9.80
C PHE A 369 -6.04 -11.68 10.26
N ALA A 370 -5.24 -12.22 9.35
CA ALA A 370 -3.88 -12.66 9.66
C ALA A 370 -3.02 -11.52 10.19
N PHE A 371 -3.13 -10.33 9.60
CA PHE A 371 -2.46 -9.13 10.09
C PHE A 371 -2.89 -8.74 11.50
N CYS A 372 -4.20 -8.69 11.78
CA CYS A 372 -4.68 -8.37 13.12
C CYS A 372 -4.17 -9.37 14.17
N PHE A 373 -4.17 -10.66 13.87
CA PHE A 373 -3.62 -11.68 14.78
C PHE A 373 -2.11 -11.56 14.95
N TYR A 374 -1.38 -11.21 13.89
CA TYR A 374 0.05 -10.93 13.97
C TYR A 374 0.33 -9.76 14.93
N GLN A 375 -0.37 -8.64 14.76
CA GLN A 375 -0.23 -7.45 15.61
C GLN A 375 -0.65 -7.71 17.06
N SER A 376 -1.62 -8.60 17.28
CA SER A 376 -2.08 -9.01 18.61
C SER A 376 -1.11 -9.99 19.32
N GLY A 377 -0.15 -10.57 18.60
CA GLY A 377 0.75 -11.61 19.12
C GLY A 377 0.16 -13.03 19.12
N GLU A 378 -0.97 -13.26 18.44
CA GLU A 378 -1.60 -14.57 18.25
C GLU A 378 -0.85 -15.37 17.17
N LEU A 379 0.41 -15.70 17.43
CA LEU A 379 1.35 -16.20 16.41
C LEU A 379 0.94 -17.57 15.83
N ASP A 380 0.32 -18.44 16.62
CA ASP A 380 -0.14 -19.74 16.13
C ASP A 380 -1.30 -19.62 15.13
N LYS A 381 -2.28 -18.76 15.40
CA LYS A 381 -3.37 -18.45 14.45
C LYS A 381 -2.81 -17.77 13.20
N THR A 382 -1.90 -16.82 13.39
CA THR A 382 -1.22 -16.13 12.30
C THR A 382 -0.55 -17.14 11.37
N ARG A 383 0.27 -18.05 11.91
CA ARG A 383 0.94 -19.10 11.14
C ARG A 383 -0.04 -19.96 10.34
N GLN A 384 -1.15 -20.39 10.96
CA GLN A 384 -2.17 -21.20 10.28
C GLN A 384 -2.79 -20.47 9.09
N LEU A 385 -3.10 -19.17 9.24
CA LEU A 385 -3.64 -18.37 8.16
C LEU A 385 -2.61 -18.11 7.06
N LEU A 386 -1.36 -17.82 7.42
CA LEU A 386 -0.27 -17.65 6.45
C LEU A 386 -0.01 -18.93 5.64
N ASP A 387 -0.17 -20.12 6.26
CA ASP A 387 -0.10 -21.42 5.57
C ASP A 387 -1.22 -21.64 4.54
N ILE A 388 -2.36 -20.96 4.70
CA ILE A 388 -3.51 -20.96 3.78
C ILE A 388 -3.33 -19.89 2.70
N ILE A 389 -2.89 -18.70 3.09
CA ILE A 389 -2.65 -17.56 2.19
C ILE A 389 -1.51 -17.87 1.23
N GLY A 390 -0.37 -18.33 1.74
CA GLY A 390 0.80 -18.68 0.93
C GLY A 390 1.25 -17.54 0.01
N ASP A 391 1.25 -17.79 -1.29
CA ASP A 391 1.61 -16.82 -2.35
C ASP A 391 0.45 -15.89 -2.76
N LYS A 392 -0.72 -16.03 -2.12
CA LYS A 392 -1.91 -15.18 -2.31
C LYS A 392 -1.99 -14.04 -1.30
N ALA A 393 -0.84 -13.55 -0.84
CA ALA A 393 -0.77 -12.35 -0.03
C ALA A 393 -1.05 -11.10 -0.88
N THR A 394 -1.64 -10.10 -0.24
CA THR A 394 -1.92 -8.76 -0.80
C THR A 394 -0.96 -7.73 -0.21
N ASP A 395 -0.81 -6.56 -0.84
CA ASP A 395 -0.01 -5.48 -0.23
C ASP A 395 -0.66 -4.99 1.07
N TYR A 396 -1.92 -4.54 0.99
CA TYR A 396 -2.72 -4.24 2.17
C TYR A 396 -3.08 -5.53 2.92
N PRO A 397 -2.93 -5.61 4.25
CA PRO A 397 -2.42 -4.56 5.16
C PRO A 397 -0.93 -4.70 5.54
N TRP A 398 -0.18 -5.60 4.90
CA TRP A 398 1.22 -5.88 5.24
C TRP A 398 2.18 -4.73 4.92
N ASP A 399 1.77 -3.80 4.06
CA ASP A 399 2.45 -2.54 3.76
C ASP A 399 2.55 -1.61 4.98
N TYR A 400 1.68 -1.80 5.99
CA TYR A 400 1.76 -1.09 7.27
C TYR A 400 2.67 -1.74 8.32
N CYS A 401 3.22 -2.92 8.05
CA CYS A 401 4.20 -3.51 8.96
C CYS A 401 5.57 -2.85 8.75
N ASP A 402 6.24 -2.49 9.84
CA ASP A 402 7.65 -2.14 9.80
C ASP A 402 8.44 -3.26 9.14
N GLY A 403 9.13 -2.94 8.05
CA GLY A 403 9.78 -3.91 7.19
C GLY A 403 11.31 -3.80 7.23
N PRO A 404 12.03 -4.77 6.65
CA PRO A 404 13.42 -4.50 6.27
C PRO A 404 13.45 -3.32 5.30
N PHE A 405 14.60 -2.67 5.13
CA PHE A 405 14.76 -1.53 4.24
C PHE A 405 14.25 -1.75 2.79
N LEU A 406 14.33 -3.00 2.30
CA LEU A 406 13.78 -3.38 0.98
C LEU A 406 12.25 -3.37 0.91
N ALA A 407 11.53 -3.28 2.04
CA ALA A 407 10.07 -3.15 2.09
C ALA A 407 9.58 -1.84 1.45
N HIS A 408 10.39 -0.78 1.45
CA HIS A 408 10.10 0.45 0.70
C HIS A 408 10.04 0.21 -0.82
N VAL A 409 10.58 -0.92 -1.31
CA VAL A 409 10.54 -1.30 -2.73
C VAL A 409 9.37 -2.23 -3.04
N ASP A 410 9.08 -3.18 -2.16
CA ASP A 410 8.14 -4.27 -2.39
C ASP A 410 7.71 -4.88 -1.04
N THR A 411 6.41 -4.86 -0.73
CA THR A 411 5.82 -5.43 0.49
C THR A 411 6.18 -6.91 0.68
N SER A 412 6.52 -7.62 -0.41
CA SER A 412 6.96 -9.01 -0.39
C SER A 412 8.12 -9.27 0.58
N TYR A 413 9.02 -8.31 0.82
CA TYR A 413 10.11 -8.49 1.78
C TYR A 413 9.60 -8.57 3.22
N THR A 414 8.65 -7.71 3.59
CA THR A 414 8.00 -7.73 4.90
C THR A 414 7.24 -9.03 5.09
N TYR A 415 6.36 -9.37 4.15
CA TYR A 415 5.56 -10.59 4.21
C TYR A 415 6.43 -11.86 4.26
N SER A 416 7.47 -11.93 3.42
CA SER A 416 8.39 -13.06 3.42
C SER A 416 9.16 -13.21 4.74
N ARG A 417 9.53 -12.10 5.39
CA ARG A 417 10.23 -12.13 6.69
C ARG A 417 9.31 -12.65 7.79
N ILE A 418 8.04 -12.21 7.80
CA ILE A 418 7.02 -12.68 8.76
C ILE A 418 6.75 -14.17 8.57
N CYS A 419 6.61 -14.64 7.33
CA CYS A 419 6.43 -16.07 7.06
C CYS A 419 7.62 -16.89 7.57
N GLN A 420 8.85 -16.42 7.33
CA GLN A 420 10.07 -17.10 7.79
C GLN A 420 10.16 -17.16 9.32
N SER A 421 9.87 -16.05 10.03
CA SER A 421 9.94 -16.02 11.50
C SER A 421 8.92 -16.96 12.15
N LEU A 422 7.81 -17.22 11.47
CA LEU A 422 6.76 -18.14 11.91
C LEU A 422 6.90 -19.57 11.35
N GLY A 423 7.98 -19.85 10.60
CA GLY A 423 8.23 -21.18 10.03
C GLY A 423 7.29 -21.58 8.89
N VAL A 424 6.60 -20.62 8.26
CA VAL A 424 5.76 -20.82 7.09
C VAL A 424 6.66 -20.94 5.86
N SER A 425 6.57 -22.06 5.15
CA SER A 425 7.37 -22.32 3.95
C SER A 425 6.53 -22.18 2.68
N LYS A 426 7.20 -21.93 1.56
CA LYS A 426 6.57 -21.83 0.25
C LYS A 426 6.00 -23.20 -0.15
N LYS A 427 4.67 -23.32 -0.26
CA LYS A 427 4.00 -24.50 -0.83
C LYS A 427 3.99 -24.46 -2.35
#